data_AF-A0A1I1FIQ9-F1
#
_entry.id   AF-A0A1I1FIQ9-F1
#
_cell.length_a   1.000
_cell.length_b   1.000
_cell.length_c   1.000
_cell.angle_alpha   90.00
_cell.angle_beta   90.00
_cell.angle_gamma   90.00
#
_symmetry.space_group_name_H-M   'P 1'
#
loop_
_entity.id
_entity.type
_entity.pdbx_description
1 polymer ?
#
loop_
_entity_poly.entity_id
_entity_poly.type
_entity_poly.pdbx_seq_one_letter_code
_entity_poly.pdbx_strand_id
1 'polypeptide(L)'
;MKVALLEPLRVPKDMIDKLAQPIREAGHEFVYFEEKTTDPDELLKRSQAADVVMIANNPYPKEVVEQLKETKLINVAFTGVDHVAQEAAQDKGIQIANAAGYSDQSVAELVIGLTLDLYRSISQGDKEIRKESFPGMIQGNEIRGKTVGIIGTGNIGLRTAELFKAFGAKLIGYNRTEKEAAKELGLTYLSLDDVLSQSDIVSVHLPMNDETRNFLSREKLERVKDSAVLINCARGPIIDNQALADLLNEGKLAGAGIDVFDMEPPLPKDYPLLHAKNTVLTPHVAYLTDEAMVKRAEIAFDNTLAFLKGQPQNIIN
;
A
#
# COMPACT_ATOMS: atom_id res chain seq x y z
N MET A 1 -14.78 21.92 19.16
CA MET A 1 -14.24 21.70 17.80
C MET A 1 -15.17 20.76 17.07
N LYS A 2 -15.22 20.86 15.74
CA LYS A 2 -16.01 19.97 14.88
C LYS A 2 -15.09 19.00 14.15
N VAL A 3 -15.42 17.71 14.22
CA VAL A 3 -14.73 16.61 13.51
C VAL A 3 -15.68 16.07 12.45
N ALA A 4 -15.20 15.98 11.21
CA ALA A 4 -15.96 15.44 10.09
C ALA A 4 -15.23 14.23 9.48
N LEU A 5 -15.82 13.04 9.56
CA LEU A 5 -15.37 11.84 8.85
C LEU A 5 -16.12 11.72 7.54
N LEU A 6 -15.42 12.01 6.43
CA LEU A 6 -16.04 12.26 5.13
C LEU A 6 -16.39 11.01 4.33
N GLU A 7 -15.91 9.85 4.76
CA GLU A 7 -16.15 8.58 4.09
C GLU A 7 -16.10 7.37 5.06
N PRO A 8 -16.65 6.21 4.65
CA PRO A 8 -16.59 4.99 5.45
C PRO A 8 -15.18 4.45 5.64
N LEU A 9 -14.86 4.01 6.86
CA LEU A 9 -13.60 3.33 7.18
C LEU A 9 -13.65 1.81 7.01
N ARG A 10 -14.70 1.28 6.36
CA ARG A 10 -14.93 -0.17 6.15
C ARG A 10 -14.99 -0.98 7.46
N VAL A 11 -15.56 -0.37 8.50
CA VAL A 11 -15.88 -1.03 9.77
C VAL A 11 -17.38 -0.85 10.08
N PRO A 12 -17.98 -1.71 10.94
CA PRO A 12 -19.38 -1.55 11.34
C PRO A 12 -19.66 -0.18 11.96
N LYS A 13 -20.85 0.36 11.71
CA LYS A 13 -21.26 1.68 12.23
C LYS A 13 -21.17 1.77 13.75
N ASP A 14 -21.57 0.73 14.47
CA ASP A 14 -21.49 0.68 15.93
C ASP A 14 -20.05 0.87 16.44
N MET A 15 -19.04 0.44 15.66
CA MET A 15 -17.64 0.69 16.00
C MET A 15 -17.27 2.16 15.79
N ILE A 16 -17.72 2.79 14.70
CA ILE A 16 -17.54 4.24 14.48
C ILE A 16 -18.18 5.03 15.62
N ASP A 17 -19.40 4.68 16.03
CA ASP A 17 -20.09 5.37 17.11
C ASP A 17 -19.39 5.19 18.47
N LYS A 18 -18.86 3.99 18.74
CA LYS A 18 -18.04 3.72 19.92
C LYS A 18 -16.74 4.54 19.91
N LEU A 19 -16.03 4.60 18.79
CA LEU A 19 -14.79 5.37 18.66
C LEU A 19 -15.02 6.88 18.72
N ALA A 20 -16.19 7.36 18.26
CA ALA A 20 -16.58 8.76 18.33
C ALA A 20 -17.10 9.20 19.71
N GLN A 21 -17.48 8.26 20.59
CA GLN A 21 -18.03 8.59 21.91
C GLN A 21 -17.09 9.48 22.74
N PRO A 22 -15.77 9.21 22.86
CA PRO A 22 -14.86 10.09 23.61
C PRO A 22 -14.73 11.50 23.01
N ILE A 23 -14.92 11.67 21.69
CA ILE A 23 -14.95 12.99 21.03
C ILE A 23 -16.18 13.77 21.53
N ARG A 24 -17.35 13.13 21.53
CA ARG A 24 -18.62 13.74 21.96
C ARG A 24 -18.61 14.06 23.46
N GLU A 25 -18.10 13.16 24.30
CA GLU A 25 -17.96 13.36 25.74
C GLU A 25 -17.03 14.51 26.12
N ALA A 26 -16.01 14.78 25.29
CA ALA A 26 -15.14 15.95 25.43
C ALA A 26 -15.82 17.28 24.99
N GLY A 27 -17.11 17.25 24.64
CA GLY A 27 -17.88 18.43 24.20
C GLY A 27 -17.56 18.86 22.77
N HIS A 28 -17.09 17.94 21.93
CA HIS A 28 -16.84 18.19 20.50
C HIS A 28 -17.96 17.62 19.63
N GLU A 29 -18.16 18.21 18.46
CA GLU A 29 -19.10 17.71 17.46
C GLU A 29 -18.41 16.65 16.59
N PHE A 30 -19.10 15.55 16.31
CA PHE A 30 -18.64 14.52 15.38
C PHE A 30 -19.71 14.23 14.34
N VAL A 31 -19.36 14.41 13.07
CA VAL A 31 -20.21 14.13 11.90
C VAL A 31 -19.58 13.02 11.09
N TYR A 32 -20.39 12.03 10.70
CA TYR A 32 -19.96 10.89 9.89
C TYR A 32 -20.80 10.78 8.62
N PHE A 33 -20.14 10.67 7.48
CA PHE A 33 -20.75 10.44 6.19
C PHE A 33 -20.56 8.98 5.76
N GLU A 34 -21.68 8.25 5.65
CA GLU A 34 -21.69 6.81 5.35
C GLU A 34 -21.45 6.47 3.87
N GLU A 35 -21.28 7.49 3.01
CA GLU A 35 -21.07 7.33 1.58
C GLU A 35 -19.83 8.08 1.12
N LYS A 36 -19.09 7.48 0.17
CA LYS A 36 -17.93 8.11 -0.47
C LYS A 36 -18.39 9.06 -1.58
N THR A 37 -17.69 10.19 -1.75
CA THR A 37 -17.86 11.13 -2.87
C THR A 37 -16.50 11.61 -3.34
N THR A 38 -16.30 11.73 -4.65
CA THR A 38 -15.11 12.37 -5.24
C THR A 38 -15.41 13.76 -5.81
N ASP A 39 -16.64 14.25 -5.63
CA ASP A 39 -17.07 15.58 -6.06
C ASP A 39 -16.42 16.65 -5.14
N PRO A 40 -15.56 17.53 -5.68
CA PRO A 40 -14.90 18.57 -4.91
C PRO A 40 -15.87 19.51 -4.17
N ASP A 41 -17.02 19.83 -4.76
CA ASP A 41 -17.99 20.74 -4.14
C ASP A 41 -18.65 20.09 -2.92
N GLU A 42 -19.00 18.81 -3.02
CA GLU A 42 -19.53 18.05 -1.89
C GLU A 42 -18.45 17.79 -0.83
N LEU A 43 -17.20 17.49 -1.21
CA LEU A 43 -16.08 17.38 -0.25
C LEU A 43 -15.91 18.67 0.55
N LEU A 44 -15.89 19.82 -0.13
CA LEU A 44 -15.80 21.12 0.52
C LEU A 44 -16.98 21.34 1.47
N LYS A 45 -18.20 21.08 1.02
CA LYS A 45 -19.42 21.22 1.82
C LYS A 45 -19.39 20.35 3.08
N ARG A 46 -18.96 19.09 2.99
CA ARG A 46 -18.83 18.19 4.15
C ARG A 46 -17.74 18.64 5.12
N SER A 47 -16.68 19.25 4.60
CA SER A 47 -15.59 19.83 5.39
C SER A 47 -15.91 21.20 6.01
N GLN A 48 -17.05 21.83 5.67
CA GLN A 48 -17.37 23.17 6.16
C GLN A 48 -17.42 23.22 7.69
N ALA A 49 -16.72 24.22 8.23
CA ALA A 49 -16.56 24.49 9.66
C ALA A 49 -15.92 23.36 10.48
N ALA A 50 -15.34 22.33 9.83
CA ALA A 50 -14.62 21.27 10.54
C ALA A 50 -13.21 21.74 10.93
N ASP A 51 -12.87 21.64 12.22
CA ASP A 51 -11.50 21.79 12.73
C ASP A 51 -10.64 20.58 12.33
N VAL A 52 -11.25 19.39 12.29
CA VAL A 52 -10.60 18.13 11.89
C VAL A 52 -11.39 17.48 10.77
N VAL A 53 -10.73 17.24 9.64
CA VAL A 53 -11.26 16.46 8.53
C VAL A 53 -10.61 15.08 8.56
N MET A 54 -11.40 14.01 8.64
CA MET A 54 -10.94 12.63 8.54
C MET A 54 -11.32 12.06 7.18
N ILE A 55 -10.34 11.47 6.50
CA ILE A 55 -10.50 10.78 5.21
C ILE A 55 -9.71 9.45 5.26
N ALA A 56 -9.97 8.53 4.35
CA ALA A 56 -9.20 7.31 4.11
C ALA A 56 -8.40 7.45 2.80
N ASN A 57 -8.76 6.70 1.76
CA ASN A 57 -8.09 6.70 0.45
C ASN A 57 -8.83 7.54 -0.60
N ASN A 58 -9.79 8.38 -0.21
CA ASN A 58 -10.45 9.29 -1.13
C ASN A 58 -9.55 10.48 -1.50
N PRO A 59 -9.41 10.81 -2.80
CA PRO A 59 -8.68 12.00 -3.22
C PRO A 59 -9.18 13.26 -2.51
N TYR A 60 -8.24 14.07 -2.03
CA TYR A 60 -8.53 15.34 -1.37
C TYR A 60 -7.73 16.46 -2.07
N PRO A 61 -8.29 17.00 -3.18
CA PRO A 61 -7.54 17.79 -4.14
C PRO A 61 -7.26 19.20 -3.64
N LYS A 62 -6.29 19.85 -4.31
CA LYS A 62 -5.80 21.20 -3.99
C LYS A 62 -6.92 22.23 -3.89
N GLU A 63 -7.85 22.22 -4.83
CA GLU A 63 -9.00 23.14 -4.87
C GLU A 63 -9.94 23.03 -3.66
N VAL A 64 -10.02 21.86 -3.01
CA VAL A 64 -10.77 21.69 -1.76
C VAL A 64 -9.95 22.22 -0.59
N VAL A 65 -8.67 21.84 -0.50
CA VAL A 65 -7.77 22.24 0.60
C VAL A 65 -7.61 23.76 0.66
N GLU A 66 -7.44 24.41 -0.50
CA GLU A 66 -7.28 25.87 -0.61
C GLU A 66 -8.48 26.64 -0.04
N GLN A 67 -9.68 26.06 -0.11
CA GLN A 67 -10.92 26.69 0.34
C GLN A 67 -11.24 26.45 1.83
N LEU A 68 -10.48 25.60 2.53
CA LEU A 68 -10.67 25.35 3.96
C LEU A 68 -10.35 26.61 4.77
N LYS A 69 -11.23 26.97 5.72
CA LYS A 69 -11.04 28.17 6.56
C LYS A 69 -10.71 27.83 8.01
N GLU A 70 -11.37 26.81 8.55
CA GLU A 70 -11.30 26.44 9.98
C GLU A 70 -10.46 25.20 10.24
N THR A 71 -10.20 24.39 9.21
CA THR A 71 -9.53 23.09 9.35
C THR A 71 -8.08 23.27 9.77
N LYS A 72 -7.71 22.58 10.85
CA LYS A 72 -6.36 22.57 11.44
C LYS A 72 -5.67 21.23 11.26
N LEU A 73 -6.44 20.15 11.09
CA LEU A 73 -5.94 18.80 10.88
C LEU A 73 -6.69 18.10 9.74
N ILE A 74 -5.94 17.55 8.79
CA ILE A 74 -6.39 16.51 7.87
C ILE A 74 -5.83 15.18 8.37
N ASN A 75 -6.69 14.33 8.90
CA ASN A 75 -6.34 13.03 9.45
C ASN A 75 -6.65 11.92 8.43
N VAL A 76 -5.61 11.39 7.82
CA VAL A 76 -5.69 10.38 6.78
C VAL A 76 -5.62 8.99 7.43
N ALA A 77 -6.74 8.28 7.43
CA ALA A 77 -6.87 6.88 7.82
C ALA A 77 -6.23 5.93 6.77
N PHE A 78 -5.02 6.25 6.35
CA PHE A 78 -4.19 5.49 5.41
C PHE A 78 -2.71 5.81 5.68
N THR A 79 -1.79 4.91 5.31
CA THR A 79 -0.34 5.16 5.50
C THR A 79 0.18 6.18 4.49
N GLY A 80 -0.17 6.00 3.21
CA GLY A 80 0.21 6.94 2.16
C GLY A 80 -0.79 8.07 2.05
N VAL A 81 -0.28 9.24 1.70
CA VAL A 81 -1.02 10.50 1.62
C VAL A 81 -0.86 11.15 0.24
N ASP A 82 -0.41 10.38 -0.74
CA ASP A 82 -0.16 10.81 -2.12
C ASP A 82 -1.42 11.35 -2.83
N HIS A 83 -2.60 10.99 -2.35
CA HIS A 83 -3.91 11.46 -2.82
C HIS A 83 -4.40 12.75 -2.13
N VAL A 84 -3.62 13.34 -1.23
CA VAL A 84 -3.94 14.58 -0.50
C VAL A 84 -3.02 15.70 -0.98
N ALA A 85 -3.56 16.90 -1.21
CA ALA A 85 -2.78 18.06 -1.61
C ALA A 85 -1.92 18.62 -0.44
N GLN A 86 -0.79 17.96 -0.20
CA GLN A 86 0.12 18.24 0.93
C GLN A 86 0.69 19.66 0.91
N GLU A 87 1.13 20.15 -0.25
CA GLU A 87 1.64 21.52 -0.39
C GLU A 87 0.59 22.57 -0.02
N ALA A 88 -0.65 22.40 -0.51
CA ALA A 88 -1.74 23.32 -0.20
C ALA A 88 -2.12 23.29 1.28
N ALA A 89 -2.01 22.14 1.95
CA ALA A 89 -2.22 22.02 3.38
C ALA A 89 -1.10 22.74 4.16
N GLN A 90 0.15 22.56 3.74
CA GLN A 90 1.31 23.23 4.33
C GLN A 90 1.23 24.76 4.20
N ASP A 91 0.89 25.29 3.02
CA ASP A 91 0.72 26.73 2.78
C ASP A 91 -0.34 27.37 3.69
N LYS A 92 -1.32 26.58 4.14
CA LYS A 92 -2.39 27.00 5.05
C LYS A 92 -2.10 26.71 6.52
N GLY A 93 -0.94 26.10 6.84
CA GLY A 93 -0.61 25.67 8.19
C GLY A 93 -1.49 24.54 8.72
N ILE A 94 -2.09 23.74 7.83
CA ILE A 94 -2.91 22.58 8.17
C ILE A 94 -1.99 21.39 8.39
N GLN A 95 -2.08 20.79 9.58
CA GLN A 95 -1.34 19.56 9.89
C GLN A 95 -1.96 18.38 9.15
N ILE A 96 -1.13 17.42 8.74
CA ILE A 96 -1.57 16.15 8.18
C ILE A 96 -1.09 15.04 9.12
N ALA A 97 -2.04 14.23 9.58
CA ALA A 97 -1.74 12.97 10.27
C ALA A 97 -2.02 11.80 9.35
N ASN A 98 -1.30 10.70 9.54
CA ASN A 98 -1.57 9.45 8.84
C ASN A 98 -1.85 8.29 9.82
N ALA A 99 -2.27 7.15 9.28
CA ALA A 99 -2.41 5.92 10.03
C ALA A 99 -1.31 4.93 9.64
N ALA A 100 -0.05 5.20 9.97
CA ALA A 100 1.03 4.25 9.71
C ALA A 100 0.91 2.98 10.57
N GLY A 101 1.26 1.82 10.01
CA GLY A 101 1.36 0.54 10.74
C GLY A 101 0.12 -0.35 10.76
N TYR A 102 -1.06 0.17 10.40
CA TYR A 102 -2.31 -0.62 10.45
C TYR A 102 -2.34 -1.85 9.53
N SER A 103 -1.59 -1.81 8.42
CA SER A 103 -1.61 -2.81 7.33
C SER A 103 -0.29 -3.55 7.15
N ASP A 104 0.65 -3.41 8.10
CA ASP A 104 1.98 -4.04 7.99
C ASP A 104 1.89 -5.56 7.81
N GLN A 105 0.97 -6.20 8.57
CA GLN A 105 0.69 -7.63 8.47
C GLN A 105 0.00 -7.99 7.15
N SER A 106 -1.11 -7.33 6.83
CA SER A 106 -1.97 -7.73 5.71
C SER A 106 -1.25 -7.60 4.38
N VAL A 107 -0.47 -6.53 4.20
CA VAL A 107 0.31 -6.31 2.97
C VAL A 107 1.40 -7.37 2.83
N ALA A 108 2.11 -7.67 3.92
CA ALA A 108 3.14 -8.71 3.91
C ALA A 108 2.55 -10.09 3.60
N GLU A 109 1.37 -10.42 4.13
CA GLU A 109 0.67 -11.67 3.83
C GLU A 109 0.25 -11.75 2.36
N LEU A 110 -0.27 -10.67 1.76
CA LEU A 110 -0.62 -10.67 0.34
C LEU A 110 0.62 -10.87 -0.55
N VAL A 111 1.77 -10.28 -0.18
CA VAL A 111 3.04 -10.52 -0.89
C VAL A 111 3.39 -12.02 -0.92
N ILE A 112 3.25 -12.71 0.21
CA ILE A 112 3.46 -14.16 0.29
C ILE A 112 2.42 -14.89 -0.57
N GLY A 113 1.15 -14.50 -0.50
CA GLY A 113 0.07 -15.09 -1.30
C GLY A 113 0.33 -15.00 -2.80
N LEU A 114 0.67 -13.81 -3.31
CA LEU A 114 1.02 -13.58 -4.71
C LEU A 114 2.26 -14.39 -5.12
N THR A 115 3.28 -14.46 -4.25
CA THR A 115 4.48 -15.26 -4.51
C THR A 115 4.15 -16.75 -4.61
N LEU A 116 3.32 -17.28 -3.71
CA LEU A 116 2.89 -18.68 -3.74
C LEU A 116 2.06 -18.99 -4.98
N ASP A 117 1.16 -18.08 -5.39
CA ASP A 117 0.39 -18.26 -6.61
C ASP A 117 1.29 -18.28 -7.85
N LEU A 118 2.28 -17.41 -7.95
CA LEU A 118 3.26 -17.44 -9.04
C LEU A 118 4.09 -18.74 -9.04
N TYR A 119 4.50 -19.21 -7.87
CA TYR A 119 5.34 -20.41 -7.77
C TYR A 119 4.57 -21.71 -7.95
N ARG A 120 3.27 -21.74 -7.63
CA ARG A 120 2.47 -22.97 -7.58
C ARG A 120 1.29 -22.95 -8.56
N SER A 121 1.10 -21.85 -9.29
CA SER A 121 0.03 -21.60 -10.25
C SER A 121 -1.34 -21.94 -9.68
N ILE A 122 -1.64 -21.48 -8.47
CA ILE A 122 -2.86 -21.81 -7.72
C ILE A 122 -4.09 -21.33 -8.49
N SER A 123 -4.12 -20.06 -8.87
CA SER A 123 -5.24 -19.43 -9.60
C SER A 123 -5.44 -20.05 -10.99
N GLN A 124 -4.35 -20.44 -11.66
CA GLN A 124 -4.44 -21.16 -12.93
C GLN A 124 -5.01 -22.57 -12.72
N GLY A 125 -4.47 -23.32 -11.76
CA GLY A 125 -4.92 -24.67 -11.44
C GLY A 125 -6.40 -24.72 -11.05
N ASP A 126 -6.89 -23.75 -10.25
CA ASP A 126 -8.31 -23.62 -9.91
C ASP A 126 -9.17 -23.39 -11.17
N LYS A 127 -8.75 -22.49 -12.07
CA LYS A 127 -9.47 -22.23 -13.33
C LYS A 127 -9.49 -23.47 -14.25
N GLU A 128 -8.39 -24.22 -14.32
CA GLU A 128 -8.27 -25.37 -15.22
C GLU A 128 -9.05 -26.58 -14.71
N ILE A 129 -8.97 -26.90 -13.41
CA ILE A 129 -9.66 -28.07 -12.84
C ILE A 129 -11.19 -27.92 -12.91
N ARG A 130 -11.71 -26.69 -12.78
CA ARG A 130 -13.14 -26.39 -12.90
C ARG A 130 -13.68 -26.49 -14.32
N LYS A 131 -12.81 -26.38 -15.34
CA LYS A 131 -13.19 -26.47 -16.76
C LYS A 131 -13.25 -27.90 -17.27
N GLU A 132 -13.02 -28.90 -16.41
CA GLU A 132 -12.85 -30.32 -16.78
C GLU A 132 -11.75 -30.54 -17.84
N SER A 133 -10.91 -29.53 -18.10
CA SER A 133 -9.95 -29.48 -19.20
C SER A 133 -8.51 -29.46 -18.68
N PHE A 134 -8.21 -30.27 -17.66
CA PHE A 134 -6.88 -30.30 -17.05
C PHE A 134 -5.84 -30.80 -18.07
N PRO A 135 -4.90 -29.95 -18.51
CA PRO A 135 -4.00 -30.28 -19.62
C PRO A 135 -2.84 -31.19 -19.23
N GLY A 136 -2.63 -31.48 -17.94
CA GLY A 136 -1.52 -32.29 -17.43
C GLY A 136 -0.80 -31.62 -16.26
N MET A 137 0.43 -32.06 -15.96
CA MET A 137 1.15 -31.63 -14.75
C MET A 137 1.46 -30.12 -14.73
N ILE A 138 1.09 -29.45 -13.63
CA ILE A 138 1.53 -28.09 -13.28
C ILE A 138 2.69 -28.22 -12.30
N GLN A 139 3.92 -28.01 -12.78
CA GLN A 139 5.11 -28.06 -11.94
C GLN A 139 5.35 -26.70 -11.27
N GLY A 140 5.51 -26.71 -9.94
CA GLY A 140 5.77 -25.50 -9.16
C GLY A 140 7.19 -25.42 -8.60
N ASN A 141 7.44 -24.33 -7.89
CA ASN A 141 8.68 -24.03 -7.17
C ASN A 141 8.43 -23.91 -5.65
N GLU A 142 9.51 -24.05 -4.87
CA GLU A 142 9.52 -23.78 -3.43
C GLU A 142 10.20 -22.45 -3.12
N ILE A 143 9.74 -21.76 -2.06
CA ILE A 143 10.39 -20.56 -1.50
C ILE A 143 11.66 -20.94 -0.70
N ARG A 144 11.68 -22.13 -0.09
CA ARG A 144 12.80 -22.57 0.74
C ARG A 144 14.10 -22.54 -0.05
N GLY A 145 15.13 -21.90 0.51
CA GLY A 145 16.45 -21.80 -0.09
C GLY A 145 16.59 -20.74 -1.20
N LYS A 146 15.49 -20.11 -1.63
CA LYS A 146 15.51 -18.95 -2.55
C LYS A 146 16.10 -17.72 -1.88
N THR A 147 16.66 -16.83 -2.69
CA THR A 147 17.07 -15.50 -2.25
C THR A 147 15.93 -14.50 -2.47
N VAL A 148 15.52 -13.82 -1.40
CA VAL A 148 14.49 -12.78 -1.44
C VAL A 148 15.16 -11.42 -1.27
N GLY A 149 14.98 -10.55 -2.25
CA GLY A 149 15.40 -9.16 -2.24
C GLY A 149 14.29 -8.25 -1.75
N ILE A 150 14.51 -7.62 -0.60
CA ILE A 150 13.60 -6.64 0.01
C ILE A 150 14.06 -5.23 -0.35
N ILE A 151 13.33 -4.54 -1.21
CA ILE A 151 13.59 -3.15 -1.60
C ILE A 151 12.73 -2.24 -0.73
N GLY A 152 13.35 -1.59 0.25
CA GLY A 152 12.68 -0.80 1.29
C GLY A 152 12.47 -1.62 2.55
N THR A 153 13.24 -1.31 3.60
CA THR A 153 13.16 -2.00 4.91
C THR A 153 12.34 -1.18 5.91
N GLY A 154 11.18 -0.68 5.48
CA GLY A 154 10.13 -0.10 6.35
C GLY A 154 9.44 -1.17 7.19
N ASN A 155 8.37 -0.83 7.91
CA ASN A 155 7.66 -1.82 8.72
C ASN A 155 7.11 -2.99 7.88
N ILE A 156 6.45 -2.69 6.75
CA ILE A 156 5.96 -3.70 5.79
C ILE A 156 7.12 -4.55 5.25
N GLY A 157 8.23 -3.92 4.86
CA GLY A 157 9.38 -4.64 4.31
C GLY A 157 10.04 -5.57 5.33
N LEU A 158 10.20 -5.12 6.58
CA LEU A 158 10.68 -5.96 7.67
C LEU A 158 9.71 -7.11 7.95
N ARG A 159 8.40 -6.84 8.01
CA ARG A 159 7.41 -7.88 8.23
C ARG A 159 7.38 -8.92 7.09
N THR A 160 7.53 -8.46 5.85
CA THR A 160 7.64 -9.32 4.67
C THR A 160 8.89 -10.20 4.76
N ALA A 161 10.03 -9.61 5.14
CA ALA A 161 11.27 -10.34 5.35
C ALA A 161 11.13 -11.43 6.45
N GLU A 162 10.43 -11.13 7.55
CA GLU A 162 10.17 -12.09 8.62
C GLU A 162 9.39 -13.31 8.13
N LEU A 163 8.34 -13.06 7.33
CA LEU A 163 7.54 -14.13 6.74
C LEU A 163 8.38 -14.98 5.78
N PHE A 164 9.14 -14.37 4.86
CA PHE A 164 10.00 -15.12 3.95
C PHE A 164 11.08 -15.93 4.69
N LYS A 165 11.66 -15.40 5.77
CA LYS A 165 12.60 -16.13 6.61
C LYS A 165 11.95 -17.37 7.24
N ALA A 166 10.69 -17.29 7.65
CA ALA A 166 9.95 -18.43 8.18
C ALA A 166 9.75 -19.55 7.14
N PHE A 167 9.69 -19.20 5.85
CA PHE A 167 9.70 -20.17 4.74
C PHE A 167 11.11 -20.72 4.40
N GLY A 168 12.15 -20.29 5.13
CA GLY A 168 13.53 -20.73 4.92
C GLY A 168 14.23 -20.07 3.72
N ALA A 169 13.78 -18.88 3.31
CA ALA A 169 14.47 -18.07 2.31
C ALA A 169 15.73 -17.38 2.90
N LYS A 170 16.66 -17.02 2.02
CA LYS A 170 17.79 -16.14 2.32
C LYS A 170 17.35 -14.70 2.08
N LEU A 171 17.73 -13.79 2.97
CA LEU A 171 17.30 -12.39 2.89
C LEU A 171 18.46 -11.49 2.45
N ILE A 172 18.24 -10.75 1.37
CA ILE A 172 19.06 -9.60 0.99
C ILE A 172 18.16 -8.38 0.86
N GLY A 173 18.71 -7.18 0.96
CA GLY A 173 17.86 -5.99 0.82
C GLY A 173 18.62 -4.71 0.52
N TYR A 174 17.83 -3.72 0.12
CA TYR A 174 18.30 -2.38 -0.19
C TYR A 174 17.43 -1.36 0.53
N ASN A 175 18.07 -0.40 1.19
CA ASN A 175 17.42 0.80 1.70
C ASN A 175 18.47 1.92 1.75
N ARG A 176 18.04 3.19 1.60
CA ARG A 176 18.96 4.34 1.70
C ARG A 176 19.71 4.39 3.04
N THR A 177 19.05 3.91 4.09
CA THR A 177 19.62 3.80 5.44
C THR A 177 19.39 2.38 5.94
N GLU A 178 20.48 1.70 6.27
CA GLU A 178 20.40 0.36 6.86
C GLU A 178 19.71 0.40 8.23
N LYS A 179 18.96 -0.64 8.56
CA LYS A 179 18.30 -0.79 9.85
C LYS A 179 18.87 -1.99 10.59
N GLU A 180 19.22 -1.79 11.86
CA GLU A 180 19.71 -2.86 12.72
C GLU A 180 18.68 -3.99 12.87
N ALA A 181 17.38 -3.66 13.00
CA ALA A 181 16.31 -4.65 13.02
C ALA A 181 16.31 -5.59 11.79
N ALA A 182 16.71 -5.10 10.60
CA ALA A 182 16.83 -5.96 9.42
C ALA A 182 18.03 -6.91 9.53
N LYS A 183 19.17 -6.42 10.03
CA LYS A 183 20.38 -7.23 10.23
C LYS A 183 20.18 -8.30 11.30
N GLU A 184 19.50 -7.97 12.39
CA GLU A 184 19.09 -8.91 13.44
C GLU A 184 18.16 -10.01 12.91
N LEU A 185 17.32 -9.66 11.93
CA LEU A 185 16.52 -10.62 11.19
C LEU A 185 17.37 -11.49 10.23
N GLY A 186 18.66 -11.22 10.06
CA GLY A 186 19.55 -11.96 9.17
C GLY A 186 19.46 -11.50 7.70
N LEU A 187 18.95 -10.29 7.45
CA LEU A 187 19.02 -9.65 6.14
C LEU A 187 20.40 -9.05 5.92
N THR A 188 21.00 -9.33 4.77
CA THR A 188 22.24 -8.69 4.33
C THR A 188 21.93 -7.54 3.40
N TYR A 189 22.38 -6.33 3.75
CA TYR A 189 22.27 -5.18 2.85
C TYR A 189 23.29 -5.28 1.71
N LEU A 190 22.83 -5.01 0.49
CA LEU A 190 23.65 -4.98 -0.72
C LEU A 190 23.33 -3.73 -1.55
N SER A 191 24.11 -3.50 -2.61
CA SER A 191 23.73 -2.50 -3.61
C SER A 191 22.41 -2.88 -4.28
N LEU A 192 21.67 -1.89 -4.82
CA LEU A 192 20.42 -2.19 -5.55
C LEU A 192 20.65 -3.20 -6.67
N ASP A 193 21.78 -3.06 -7.38
CA ASP A 193 22.14 -3.92 -8.51
C ASP A 193 22.40 -5.37 -8.09
N ASP A 194 23.08 -5.54 -6.95
CA ASP A 194 23.29 -6.85 -6.34
C ASP A 194 21.96 -7.46 -5.86
N VAL A 195 21.07 -6.65 -5.26
CA VAL A 195 19.74 -7.12 -4.87
C VAL A 195 18.97 -7.62 -6.09
N LEU A 196 18.92 -6.85 -7.17
CA LEU A 196 18.16 -7.22 -8.38
C LEU A 196 18.75 -8.48 -9.05
N SER A 197 20.07 -8.55 -9.21
CA SER A 197 20.74 -9.64 -9.92
C SER A 197 20.86 -10.95 -9.15
N GLN A 198 20.76 -10.91 -7.81
CA GLN A 198 20.91 -12.10 -6.96
C GLN A 198 19.57 -12.68 -6.46
N SER A 199 18.47 -11.91 -6.54
CA SER A 199 17.17 -12.30 -6.00
C SER A 199 16.41 -13.25 -6.93
N ASP A 200 15.87 -14.33 -6.36
CA ASP A 200 14.84 -15.16 -7.02
C ASP A 200 13.42 -14.57 -6.84
N ILE A 201 13.24 -13.74 -5.80
CA ILE A 201 12.00 -13.03 -5.49
C ILE A 201 12.38 -11.59 -5.14
N VAL A 202 11.87 -10.61 -5.87
CA VAL A 202 12.05 -9.18 -5.56
C VAL A 202 10.74 -8.64 -5.01
N SER A 203 10.74 -8.04 -3.81
CA SER A 203 9.57 -7.41 -3.22
C SER A 203 9.82 -5.94 -2.91
N VAL A 204 8.90 -5.08 -3.38
CA VAL A 204 9.03 -3.61 -3.32
C VAL A 204 8.14 -3.04 -2.21
N HIS A 205 8.75 -2.24 -1.34
CA HIS A 205 8.10 -1.61 -0.17
C HIS A 205 8.54 -0.14 0.02
N LEU A 206 8.78 0.56 -1.09
CA LEU A 206 9.12 1.98 -1.07
C LEU A 206 7.84 2.84 -1.00
N PRO A 207 7.87 4.00 -0.32
CA PRO A 207 6.83 5.00 -0.50
C PRO A 207 6.88 5.59 -1.91
N MET A 208 5.81 6.25 -2.34
CA MET A 208 5.79 7.00 -3.60
C MET A 208 6.08 8.48 -3.37
N ASN A 209 7.10 8.99 -4.04
CA ASN A 209 7.48 10.41 -4.11
C ASN A 209 8.27 10.64 -5.41
N ASP A 210 8.83 11.83 -5.60
CA ASP A 210 9.58 12.18 -6.82
C ASP A 210 10.88 11.36 -6.99
N GLU A 211 11.53 10.94 -5.91
CA GLU A 211 12.73 10.12 -5.95
C GLU A 211 12.44 8.65 -6.28
N THR A 212 11.25 8.15 -5.93
CA THR A 212 10.85 6.75 -6.12
C THR A 212 9.94 6.52 -7.32
N ARG A 213 9.48 7.59 -7.98
CA ARG A 213 8.80 7.49 -9.27
C ARG A 213 9.73 6.84 -10.29
N ASN A 214 9.25 5.79 -10.94
CA ASN A 214 10.01 5.01 -11.92
C ASN A 214 11.35 4.50 -11.34
N PHE A 215 11.37 4.19 -10.04
CA PHE A 215 12.56 3.71 -9.35
C PHE A 215 13.07 2.40 -9.95
N LEU A 216 12.19 1.48 -10.32
CA LEU A 216 12.50 0.30 -11.13
C LEU A 216 12.13 0.57 -12.59
N SER A 217 12.97 1.37 -13.26
CA SER A 217 12.92 1.60 -14.69
C SER A 217 13.26 0.34 -15.49
N ARG A 218 13.04 0.35 -16.81
CA ARG A 218 13.44 -0.74 -17.72
C ARG A 218 14.87 -1.22 -17.49
N GLU A 219 15.83 -0.30 -17.43
CA GLU A 219 17.26 -0.63 -17.25
C GLU A 219 17.52 -1.44 -15.96
N LYS A 220 16.82 -1.12 -14.87
CA LYS A 220 16.95 -1.84 -13.60
C LYS A 220 16.18 -3.15 -13.63
N LEU A 221 15.01 -3.18 -14.25
CA LEU A 221 14.24 -4.42 -14.43
C LEU A 221 15.02 -5.45 -15.26
N GLU A 222 15.80 -5.03 -16.25
CA GLU A 222 16.69 -5.91 -17.04
C GLU A 222 17.85 -6.51 -16.24
N ARG A 223 18.11 -6.03 -15.01
CA ARG A 223 19.10 -6.63 -14.10
C ARG A 223 18.51 -7.74 -13.24
N VAL A 224 17.19 -7.85 -13.19
CA VAL A 224 16.50 -8.93 -12.49
C VAL A 224 16.74 -10.24 -13.22
N LYS A 225 16.92 -11.34 -12.49
CA LYS A 225 17.12 -12.66 -13.11
C LYS A 225 15.89 -13.03 -13.93
N ASP A 226 16.11 -13.60 -15.11
CA ASP A 226 15.04 -14.14 -15.96
C ASP A 226 14.12 -15.13 -15.24
N SER A 227 14.67 -15.89 -14.27
CA SER A 227 13.94 -16.87 -13.46
C SER A 227 13.24 -16.29 -12.23
N ALA A 228 13.42 -15.00 -11.93
CA ALA A 228 12.87 -14.39 -10.73
C ALA A 228 11.42 -13.96 -10.91
N VAL A 229 10.75 -13.78 -9.77
CA VAL A 229 9.42 -13.14 -9.71
C VAL A 229 9.53 -11.78 -9.02
N LEU A 230 8.74 -10.82 -9.49
CA LEU A 230 8.67 -9.47 -8.91
C LEU A 230 7.31 -9.25 -8.26
N ILE A 231 7.27 -8.73 -7.04
CA ILE A 231 6.05 -8.42 -6.31
C ILE A 231 5.98 -6.92 -5.99
N ASN A 232 4.88 -6.27 -6.36
CA ASN A 232 4.60 -4.88 -6.01
C ASN A 232 3.23 -4.73 -5.35
N CYS A 233 3.24 -4.52 -4.04
CA CYS A 233 2.07 -4.13 -3.23
C CYS A 233 2.28 -2.75 -2.57
N ALA A 234 3.20 -1.95 -3.11
CA ALA A 234 3.51 -0.62 -2.59
C ALA A 234 2.73 0.46 -3.35
N ARG A 235 3.28 0.93 -4.49
CA ARG A 235 2.64 1.86 -5.42
C ARG A 235 3.02 1.52 -6.85
N GLY A 236 2.08 1.63 -7.78
CA GLY A 236 2.31 1.27 -9.17
C GLY A 236 3.41 2.08 -9.84
N PRO A 237 3.39 3.44 -9.77
CA PRO A 237 4.38 4.28 -10.44
C PRO A 237 5.82 4.15 -9.95
N ILE A 238 6.10 3.30 -8.95
CA ILE A 238 7.47 2.95 -8.55
C ILE A 238 8.15 2.09 -9.62
N ILE A 239 7.37 1.36 -10.41
CA ILE A 239 7.85 0.46 -11.46
C ILE A 239 7.39 1.00 -12.81
N ASP A 240 8.24 0.88 -13.82
CA ASP A 240 7.83 1.06 -15.22
C ASP A 240 6.92 -0.12 -15.63
N ASN A 241 5.61 0.07 -15.51
CA ASN A 241 4.64 -1.01 -15.76
C ASN A 241 4.58 -1.44 -17.23
N GLN A 242 4.93 -0.57 -18.18
CA GLN A 242 5.07 -0.95 -19.58
C GLN A 242 6.31 -1.83 -19.78
N ALA A 243 7.47 -1.41 -19.25
CA ALA A 243 8.68 -2.21 -19.35
C ALA A 243 8.54 -3.57 -18.65
N LEU A 244 7.87 -3.61 -17.50
CA LEU A 244 7.58 -4.86 -16.80
C LEU A 244 6.74 -5.81 -17.69
N ALA A 245 5.68 -5.30 -18.31
CA ALA A 245 4.84 -6.09 -19.22
C ALA A 245 5.64 -6.63 -20.43
N ASP A 246 6.49 -5.79 -21.02
CA ASP A 246 7.36 -6.19 -22.14
C ASP A 246 8.31 -7.32 -21.74
N LEU A 247 9.02 -7.18 -20.60
CA LEU A 247 9.98 -8.17 -20.12
C LEU A 247 9.32 -9.51 -19.78
N LEU A 248 8.11 -9.49 -19.21
CA LEU A 248 7.29 -10.69 -18.98
C LEU A 248 6.93 -11.38 -20.31
N ASN A 249 6.56 -10.60 -21.32
CA ASN A 249 6.18 -11.14 -22.64
C ASN A 249 7.38 -11.68 -23.43
N GLU A 250 8.54 -11.05 -23.27
CA GLU A 250 9.86 -11.46 -23.79
C GLU A 250 10.44 -12.69 -23.06
N GLY A 251 9.91 -13.05 -21.88
CA GLY A 251 10.42 -14.16 -21.06
C GLY A 251 11.70 -13.84 -20.29
N LYS A 252 12.02 -12.54 -20.11
CA LYS A 252 13.13 -12.03 -19.28
C LYS A 252 12.75 -11.82 -17.82
N LEU A 253 11.53 -12.20 -17.44
CA LEU A 253 11.08 -12.27 -16.06
C LEU A 253 10.06 -13.40 -15.94
N ALA A 254 10.21 -14.26 -14.93
CA ALA A 254 9.40 -15.46 -14.83
C ALA A 254 7.95 -15.16 -14.47
N GLY A 255 7.70 -14.08 -13.72
CA GLY A 255 6.35 -13.63 -13.38
C GLY A 255 6.31 -12.39 -12.51
N ALA A 256 5.11 -11.81 -12.37
CA ALA A 256 4.90 -10.65 -11.52
C ALA A 256 3.57 -10.70 -10.74
N GLY A 257 3.63 -10.36 -9.46
CA GLY A 257 2.48 -10.23 -8.57
C GLY A 257 2.23 -8.76 -8.28
N ILE A 258 1.11 -8.21 -8.75
CA ILE A 258 0.88 -6.76 -8.75
C ILE A 258 -0.48 -6.45 -8.12
N ASP A 259 -0.44 -5.70 -7.02
CA ASP A 259 -1.66 -5.19 -6.35
C ASP A 259 -1.95 -3.73 -6.72
N VAL A 260 -0.98 -3.02 -7.30
CA VAL A 260 -1.04 -1.57 -7.54
C VAL A 260 -0.55 -1.21 -8.95
N PHE A 261 -1.22 -0.26 -9.60
CA PHE A 261 -0.97 0.13 -10.99
C PHE A 261 -0.70 1.63 -11.10
N ASP A 262 -0.44 2.14 -12.30
CA ASP A 262 -0.22 3.59 -12.51
C ASP A 262 -1.42 4.43 -12.08
N MET A 263 -2.61 3.83 -12.06
CA MET A 263 -3.85 4.37 -11.52
C MET A 263 -4.61 3.31 -10.71
N GLU A 264 -5.57 3.77 -9.90
CA GLU A 264 -6.49 2.87 -9.22
C GLU A 264 -7.47 2.21 -10.22
N PRO A 265 -7.83 0.93 -10.02
CA PRO A 265 -8.85 0.27 -10.82
C PRO A 265 -10.21 1.01 -10.81
N PRO A 266 -11.02 0.88 -11.88
CA PRO A 266 -10.85 -0.01 -13.04
C PRO A 266 -9.77 0.47 -14.00
N LEU A 267 -8.98 -0.47 -14.51
CA LEU A 267 -7.90 -0.18 -15.46
C LEU A 267 -8.45 -0.02 -16.89
N PRO A 268 -7.82 0.82 -17.72
CA PRO A 268 -8.06 0.84 -19.17
C PRO A 268 -7.93 -0.57 -19.76
N LYS A 269 -8.77 -0.90 -20.76
CA LYS A 269 -8.78 -2.25 -21.36
C LYS A 269 -7.45 -2.63 -22.02
N ASP A 270 -6.71 -1.64 -22.49
CA ASP A 270 -5.40 -1.75 -23.14
C ASP A 270 -4.23 -1.59 -22.16
N TYR A 271 -4.49 -1.52 -20.85
CA TYR A 271 -3.42 -1.41 -19.85
C TYR A 271 -2.47 -2.62 -19.92
N PRO A 272 -1.15 -2.41 -20.03
CA PRO A 272 -0.22 -3.44 -20.51
C PRO A 272 -0.15 -4.69 -19.62
N LEU A 273 -0.19 -4.51 -18.29
CA LEU A 273 -0.12 -5.64 -17.35
C LEU A 273 -1.35 -6.55 -17.41
N LEU A 274 -2.51 -6.09 -17.90
CA LEU A 274 -3.69 -6.94 -18.07
C LEU A 274 -3.48 -8.06 -19.11
N HIS A 275 -2.54 -7.86 -20.04
CA HIS A 275 -2.27 -8.77 -21.16
C HIS A 275 -0.90 -9.44 -21.06
N ALA A 276 -0.09 -9.06 -20.07
CA ALA A 276 1.23 -9.63 -19.86
C ALA A 276 1.15 -11.09 -19.39
N LYS A 277 2.06 -11.93 -19.90
CA LYS A 277 2.19 -13.33 -19.45
C LYS A 277 2.60 -13.40 -17.98
N ASN A 278 2.24 -14.52 -17.33
CA ASN A 278 2.71 -14.88 -15.99
C ASN A 278 2.48 -13.81 -14.91
N THR A 279 1.33 -13.12 -14.98
CA THR A 279 0.94 -12.14 -13.97
C THR A 279 -0.14 -12.68 -13.02
N VAL A 280 -0.06 -12.27 -11.76
CA VAL A 280 -1.16 -12.37 -10.78
C VAL A 280 -1.49 -10.95 -10.35
N LEU A 281 -2.72 -10.51 -10.65
CA LEU A 281 -3.14 -9.13 -10.45
C LEU A 281 -4.26 -9.05 -9.41
N THR A 282 -4.15 -8.12 -8.47
CA THR A 282 -5.20 -7.83 -7.47
C THR A 282 -5.55 -6.34 -7.47
N PRO A 283 -6.80 -5.97 -7.14
CA PRO A 283 -7.28 -4.60 -7.32
C PRO A 283 -7.04 -3.73 -6.07
N HIS A 284 -5.78 -3.54 -5.68
CA HIS A 284 -5.34 -2.76 -4.52
C HIS A 284 -6.02 -3.18 -3.21
N VAL A 285 -5.83 -4.44 -2.84
CA VAL A 285 -6.45 -5.09 -1.68
C VAL A 285 -5.45 -5.54 -0.62
N ALA A 286 -4.16 -5.30 -0.79
CA ALA A 286 -3.13 -5.69 0.19
C ALA A 286 -3.41 -5.18 1.61
N TYR A 287 -4.00 -4.00 1.72
CA TYR A 287 -4.34 -3.41 3.01
C TYR A 287 -5.70 -3.88 3.57
N LEU A 288 -6.55 -4.48 2.74
CA LEU A 288 -7.99 -4.58 2.97
C LEU A 288 -8.38 -5.90 3.65
N THR A 289 -8.01 -6.03 4.93
CA THR A 289 -8.51 -7.10 5.81
C THR A 289 -9.33 -6.52 6.95
N ASP A 290 -10.20 -7.33 7.56
CA ASP A 290 -11.05 -6.90 8.67
C ASP A 290 -10.18 -6.38 9.84
N GLU A 291 -9.08 -7.07 10.16
CA GLU A 291 -8.16 -6.67 11.23
C GLU A 291 -7.45 -5.35 10.94
N ALA A 292 -7.05 -5.13 9.68
CA ALA A 292 -6.43 -3.88 9.28
C ALA A 292 -7.42 -2.72 9.32
N MET A 293 -8.68 -2.93 8.93
CA MET A 293 -9.72 -1.87 8.95
C MET A 293 -10.05 -1.45 10.38
N VAL A 294 -10.08 -2.40 11.32
CA VAL A 294 -10.22 -2.11 12.75
C VAL A 294 -9.07 -1.24 13.25
N LYS A 295 -7.80 -1.68 13.04
CA LYS A 295 -6.61 -0.92 13.48
C LYS A 295 -6.54 0.47 12.86
N ARG A 296 -6.89 0.59 11.58
CA ARG A 296 -6.95 1.88 10.87
C ARG A 296 -7.90 2.84 11.56
N ALA A 297 -9.12 2.38 11.86
CA ALA A 297 -10.12 3.19 12.53
C ALA A 297 -9.62 3.62 13.92
N GLU A 298 -9.07 2.69 14.71
CA GLU A 298 -8.50 2.99 16.02
C GLU A 298 -7.41 4.08 15.93
N ILE A 299 -6.41 3.92 15.06
CA ILE A 299 -5.33 4.91 14.88
C ILE A 299 -5.88 6.27 14.45
N ALA A 300 -6.82 6.30 13.50
CA ALA A 300 -7.41 7.55 13.03
C ALA A 300 -8.15 8.27 14.17
N PHE A 301 -8.98 7.56 14.94
CA PHE A 301 -9.67 8.18 16.07
C PHE A 301 -8.71 8.61 17.19
N ASP A 302 -7.66 7.83 17.46
CA ASP A 302 -6.62 8.18 18.42
C ASP A 302 -5.86 9.45 17.99
N ASN A 303 -5.48 9.58 16.71
CA ASN A 303 -4.89 10.81 16.17
C ASN A 303 -5.80 12.02 16.41
N THR A 304 -7.09 11.89 16.09
CA THR A 304 -8.07 12.96 16.28
C THR A 304 -8.20 13.33 17.76
N LEU A 305 -8.32 12.34 18.66
CA LEU A 305 -8.42 12.59 20.11
C LEU A 305 -7.16 13.25 20.67
N ALA A 306 -5.98 12.82 20.23
CA ALA A 306 -4.71 13.39 20.64
C ALA A 306 -4.58 14.85 20.20
N PHE A 307 -4.97 15.16 18.96
CA PHE A 307 -5.05 16.54 18.45
C PHE A 307 -6.03 17.40 19.24
N LEU A 308 -7.24 16.90 19.53
CA LEU A 308 -8.25 17.64 20.30
C LEU A 308 -7.79 17.97 21.74
N LYS A 309 -6.86 17.18 22.29
CA LYS A 309 -6.20 17.39 23.59
C LYS A 309 -4.95 18.29 23.50
N GLY A 310 -4.59 18.78 22.32
CA GLY A 310 -3.39 19.60 22.08
C GLY A 310 -2.09 18.79 22.06
N GLN A 311 -2.16 17.48 21.83
CA GLN A 311 -1.02 16.56 21.78
C GLN A 311 -1.02 15.78 20.45
N PRO A 312 -0.90 16.45 19.29
CA PRO A 312 -0.97 15.78 18.00
C PRO A 312 0.10 14.69 17.85
N GLN A 313 -0.26 13.60 17.18
CA GLN A 313 0.62 12.45 16.90
C GLN A 313 0.47 12.00 15.45
N ASN A 314 1.42 11.20 14.96
CA ASN A 314 1.49 10.72 13.57
C ASN A 314 1.44 11.84 12.52
N ILE A 315 1.94 13.03 12.89
CA ILE A 315 2.05 14.19 11.98
C ILE A 315 3.19 13.95 10.99
N ILE A 316 2.95 14.26 9.71
CA ILE A 316 3.88 13.99 8.62
C ILE A 316 4.42 15.24 7.91
N ASN A 317 3.90 16.44 8.23
CA ASN A 317 4.33 17.72 7.67
C ASN A 317 4.70 18.75 8.75
#